data_AF-A0A0F7M1H2-F1
#
_entry.id   AF-A0A0F7M1H2-F1
#
_cell.length_a   1.000
_cell.length_b   1.000
_cell.length_c   1.000
_cell.angle_alpha   90.00
_cell.angle_beta   90.00
_cell.angle_gamma   90.00
#
_symmetry.space_group_name_H-M   'P 1'
#
loop_
_entity.id
_entity.type
_entity.pdbx_description
1 polymer ?
#
loop_
_entity_poly.entity_id
_entity_poly.type
_entity_poly.pdbx_seq_one_letter_code
_entity_poly.pdbx_strand_id
1 'polypeptide(L)'
;MSLIRTWKELRSKGIMGINERNADYVLRYNARHLYPLVDDKIRTKRKASDAGIHVPPMYGVIDSEKNIGLIGDIVKSHRDFVIKPAQGAGGDGIMVIADQFEDYYRTTSGKMISGEDIEFHLSGILSGIYSLGGHRDRALVEYRVRPDPIFSSISYEGVPDIRIIVLRGYPVLAMLRLPTRQSGGKANLHQGAIGVGVDLATGITLDGTWLNKKIRTHPDTTNPVRGVQLPFWDGFMSLATRCYELTGLGYLGVDMVLDKDLGPLMLEINARPGLNIQIANDTGLGMRCEKVEKEIDRLAAKGIQKPSPEKRMAFCQKTFADSRYEAITPSTEDGSVPLAAGGTETAATEPKETDAATPKSEGTNK
;
A
#
# COMPACT_ATOMS: atom_id res chain seq x y z
N MET A 1 2.51 33.49 17.09
CA MET A 1 1.77 33.79 15.84
C MET A 1 0.28 33.69 16.11
N SER A 2 -0.56 34.60 15.60
CA SER A 2 -2.02 34.52 15.78
C SER A 2 -2.61 33.35 15.00
N LEU A 3 -3.56 32.61 15.60
CA LEU A 3 -4.27 31.48 14.98
C LEU A 3 -4.92 31.86 13.64
N ILE A 4 -5.42 33.10 13.52
CA ILE A 4 -6.02 33.62 12.29
C ILE A 4 -4.98 33.71 11.17
N ARG A 5 -3.75 34.14 11.50
CA ARG A 5 -2.67 34.24 10.53
C ARG A 5 -2.26 32.86 10.04
N THR A 6 -2.04 31.91 10.95
CA THR A 6 -1.72 30.52 10.59
C THR A 6 -2.83 29.89 9.74
N TRP A 7 -4.09 30.10 10.10
CA TRP A 7 -5.22 29.63 9.29
C TRP A 7 -5.22 30.22 7.87
N LYS A 8 -5.02 31.54 7.72
CA LYS A 8 -4.91 32.19 6.42
C LYS A 8 -3.75 31.64 5.59
N GLU A 9 -2.59 31.42 6.21
CA GLU A 9 -1.39 30.87 5.56
C GLU A 9 -1.59 29.40 5.12
N LEU A 10 -2.26 28.58 5.93
CA LEU A 10 -2.60 27.21 5.55
C LEU A 10 -3.61 27.18 4.40
N ARG A 11 -4.63 28.05 4.46
CA ARG A 11 -5.63 28.16 3.40
C ARG A 11 -5.04 28.66 2.08
N SER A 12 -4.13 29.63 2.10
CA SER A 12 -3.45 30.10 0.89
C SER A 12 -2.54 29.03 0.27
N LYS A 13 -2.03 28.11 1.08
CA LYS A 13 -1.31 26.89 0.63
C LYS A 13 -2.26 25.77 0.18
N GLY A 14 -3.57 25.96 0.22
CA GLY A 14 -4.57 24.97 -0.17
C GLY A 14 -4.67 23.77 0.79
N ILE A 15 -4.22 23.92 2.04
CA ILE A 15 -4.29 22.85 3.05
C ILE A 15 -5.74 22.67 3.47
N MET A 16 -6.27 21.49 3.19
CA MET A 16 -7.64 21.10 3.49
C MET A 16 -7.77 20.67 4.95
N GLY A 17 -8.83 21.13 5.62
CA GLY A 17 -9.20 20.70 6.98
C GLY A 17 -10.17 19.50 7.00
N ILE A 18 -10.31 18.84 8.16
CA ILE A 18 -11.23 17.68 8.33
C ILE A 18 -12.68 18.04 8.04
N ASN A 19 -13.12 19.24 8.45
CA ASN A 19 -14.49 19.73 8.24
C ASN A 19 -14.76 20.03 6.76
N GLU A 20 -13.84 20.74 6.10
CA GLU A 20 -13.88 20.99 4.66
C GLU A 20 -13.92 19.68 3.86
N ARG A 21 -13.02 18.74 4.17
CA ARG A 21 -13.03 17.40 3.55
C ARG A 21 -14.38 16.70 3.73
N ASN A 22 -14.98 16.78 4.92
CA ASN A 22 -16.27 16.15 5.18
C ASN A 22 -17.42 16.82 4.41
N ALA A 23 -17.54 18.14 4.52
CA ALA A 23 -18.65 18.89 3.96
C ALA A 23 -18.57 18.98 2.44
N ASP A 24 -17.42 19.41 1.93
CA ASP A 24 -17.28 19.86 0.54
C ASP A 24 -16.93 18.72 -0.40
N TYR A 25 -16.39 17.60 0.13
CA TYR A 25 -15.96 16.46 -0.68
C TYR A 25 -16.68 15.16 -0.33
N VAL A 26 -16.58 14.68 0.90
CA VAL A 26 -17.19 13.40 1.30
C VAL A 26 -18.72 13.48 1.15
N LEU A 27 -19.40 14.40 1.86
CA LEU A 27 -20.85 14.48 1.81
C LEU A 27 -21.38 14.90 0.42
N ARG A 28 -20.61 15.71 -0.31
CA ARG A 28 -20.96 16.18 -1.65
C ARG A 28 -20.85 15.08 -2.71
N TYR A 29 -19.78 14.29 -2.67
CA TYR A 29 -19.45 13.35 -3.75
C TYR A 29 -19.70 11.88 -3.42
N ASN A 30 -19.97 11.55 -2.16
CA ASN A 30 -20.19 10.17 -1.72
C ASN A 30 -21.64 10.00 -1.21
N ALA A 31 -22.51 9.48 -2.07
CA ALA A 31 -23.86 9.14 -1.66
C ALA A 31 -23.84 8.05 -0.57
N ARG A 32 -24.48 8.30 0.58
CA ARG A 32 -24.38 7.42 1.77
C ARG A 32 -24.79 5.97 1.51
N HIS A 33 -25.76 5.73 0.62
CA HIS A 33 -26.21 4.38 0.28
C HIS A 33 -25.12 3.53 -0.42
N LEU A 34 -24.05 4.16 -0.90
CA LEU A 34 -22.91 3.49 -1.53
C LEU A 34 -21.78 3.16 -0.53
N TYR A 35 -21.82 3.64 0.72
CA TYR A 35 -20.77 3.35 1.71
C TYR A 35 -20.59 1.85 1.99
N PRO A 36 -21.66 1.02 2.03
CA PRO A 36 -21.51 -0.43 2.19
C PRO A 36 -20.71 -1.13 1.08
N LEU A 37 -20.43 -0.45 -0.04
CA LEU A 37 -19.57 -0.99 -1.11
C LEU A 37 -18.08 -0.97 -0.74
N VAL A 38 -17.67 -0.13 0.22
CA VAL A 38 -16.27 0.07 0.59
C VAL A 38 -16.01 -0.19 2.07
N ASP A 39 -17.02 -0.12 2.92
CA ASP A 39 -16.91 -0.49 4.34
C ASP A 39 -16.73 -2.01 4.53
N ASP A 40 -17.15 -2.82 3.54
CA ASP A 40 -17.03 -4.27 3.55
C ASP A 40 -15.99 -4.74 2.53
N LYS A 41 -14.84 -5.22 3.03
CA LYS A 41 -13.71 -5.66 2.20
C LYS A 41 -14.08 -6.83 1.28
N ILE A 42 -14.97 -7.73 1.70
CA ILE A 42 -15.39 -8.88 0.89
C ILE A 42 -16.19 -8.38 -0.31
N ARG A 43 -17.16 -7.49 -0.08
CA ARG A 43 -17.95 -6.88 -1.16
C ARG A 43 -17.08 -6.09 -2.14
N THR A 44 -16.18 -5.27 -1.59
CA THR A 44 -15.24 -4.46 -2.37
C THR A 44 -14.41 -5.35 -3.30
N LYS A 45 -13.81 -6.42 -2.76
CA LYS A 45 -12.92 -7.32 -3.50
C LYS A 45 -13.63 -8.14 -4.56
N ARG A 46 -14.84 -8.65 -4.29
CA ARG A 46 -15.65 -9.35 -5.30
C ARG A 46 -15.91 -8.44 -6.49
N LYS A 47 -16.42 -7.23 -6.22
CA LYS A 47 -16.71 -6.24 -7.26
C LYS A 47 -15.45 -5.86 -8.04
N ALA A 48 -14.33 -5.67 -7.35
CA ALA A 48 -13.04 -5.35 -7.98
C ALA A 48 -12.59 -6.49 -8.92
N SER A 49 -12.68 -7.73 -8.46
CA SER A 49 -12.33 -8.91 -9.26
C SER A 49 -13.21 -9.03 -10.51
N ASP A 50 -14.52 -8.86 -10.35
CA ASP A 50 -15.50 -8.88 -11.45
C ASP A 50 -15.23 -7.77 -12.49
N ALA A 51 -14.65 -6.65 -12.05
CA ALA A 51 -14.26 -5.53 -12.90
C ALA A 51 -12.84 -5.67 -13.48
N GLY A 52 -12.14 -6.80 -13.28
CA GLY A 52 -10.77 -7.01 -13.72
C GLY A 52 -9.76 -6.10 -13.02
N ILE A 53 -9.99 -5.80 -11.73
CA ILE A 53 -9.01 -5.14 -10.85
C ILE A 53 -8.37 -6.22 -9.99
N HIS A 54 -7.04 -6.28 -10.02
CA HIS A 54 -6.30 -7.25 -9.22
C HIS A 54 -6.42 -6.95 -7.72
N VAL A 55 -6.76 -7.98 -6.95
CA VAL A 55 -6.85 -7.96 -5.48
C VAL A 55 -6.15 -9.20 -4.93
N PRO A 56 -5.72 -9.22 -3.66
CA PRO A 56 -5.22 -10.45 -3.05
C PRO A 56 -6.29 -11.56 -3.14
N PRO A 57 -5.96 -12.74 -3.70
CA PRO A 57 -6.89 -13.86 -3.84
C PRO A 57 -7.60 -14.19 -2.52
N MET A 58 -8.92 -14.33 -2.58
CA MET A 58 -9.71 -14.74 -1.42
C MET A 58 -9.78 -16.26 -1.38
N TYR A 59 -9.39 -16.86 -0.26
CA TYR A 59 -9.44 -18.31 -0.05
C TYR A 59 -10.80 -18.74 0.50
N GLY A 60 -11.38 -17.92 1.39
CA GLY A 60 -12.67 -18.24 2.00
C GLY A 60 -13.24 -17.10 2.83
N VAL A 61 -14.51 -17.25 3.20
CA VAL A 61 -15.22 -16.33 4.10
C VAL A 61 -15.89 -17.17 5.18
N ILE A 62 -15.68 -16.80 6.44
CA ILE A 62 -16.41 -17.32 7.59
C ILE A 62 -17.40 -16.26 8.04
N ASP A 63 -18.68 -16.57 7.99
CA ASP A 63 -19.78 -15.63 8.28
C ASP A 63 -20.70 -16.08 9.42
N SER A 64 -20.41 -17.23 10.04
CA SER A 64 -21.15 -17.75 11.19
C SER A 64 -20.27 -18.65 12.05
N GLU A 65 -20.62 -18.77 13.33
CA GLU A 65 -19.92 -19.64 14.31
C GLU A 65 -19.84 -21.09 13.82
N LYS A 66 -20.93 -21.59 13.19
CA LYS A 66 -20.96 -22.93 12.60
C LYS A 66 -19.91 -23.12 11.50
N ASN A 67 -19.59 -22.06 10.77
CA ASN A 67 -18.64 -22.12 9.66
C ASN A 67 -17.18 -22.06 10.12
N ILE A 68 -16.90 -21.78 11.38
CA ILE A 68 -15.53 -21.72 11.91
C ILE A 68 -14.77 -23.03 11.64
N GLY A 69 -15.41 -24.18 11.84
CA GLY A 69 -14.79 -25.49 11.59
C GLY A 69 -14.36 -25.74 10.14
N LEU A 70 -14.79 -24.91 9.18
CA LEU A 70 -14.33 -24.97 7.79
C LEU A 70 -12.93 -24.37 7.60
N ILE A 71 -12.34 -23.73 8.62
CA ILE A 71 -11.07 -23.03 8.48
C ILE A 71 -9.94 -23.95 8.02
N GLY A 72 -9.83 -25.16 8.59
CA GLY A 72 -8.82 -26.14 8.19
C GLY A 72 -8.93 -26.51 6.72
N ASP A 73 -10.16 -26.70 6.22
CA ASP A 73 -10.42 -26.99 4.81
C ASP A 73 -10.10 -25.82 3.87
N ILE A 74 -10.34 -24.58 4.32
CA ILE A 74 -10.03 -23.38 3.55
C ILE A 74 -8.51 -23.20 3.40
N VAL A 75 -7.73 -23.52 4.44
CA VAL A 75 -6.29 -23.22 4.46
C VAL A 75 -5.39 -24.41 4.14
N LYS A 76 -5.90 -25.64 4.06
CA LYS A 76 -5.09 -26.86 3.85
C LYS A 76 -4.13 -26.78 2.65
N SER A 77 -4.51 -26.11 1.57
CA SER A 77 -3.68 -25.95 0.36
C SER A 77 -2.74 -24.75 0.40
N HIS A 78 -2.74 -23.98 1.49
CA HIS A 78 -2.03 -22.70 1.61
C HIS A 78 -1.12 -22.70 2.83
N ARG A 79 0.20 -22.68 2.60
CA ARG A 79 1.17 -22.60 3.70
C ARG A 79 1.08 -21.30 4.50
N ASP A 80 0.71 -20.21 3.83
CA ASP A 80 0.53 -18.90 4.43
C ASP A 80 -0.80 -18.27 4.01
N PHE A 81 -1.33 -17.42 4.89
CA PHE A 81 -2.60 -16.73 4.67
C PHE A 81 -2.76 -15.58 5.68
N VAL A 82 -3.75 -14.74 5.43
CA VAL A 82 -4.20 -13.68 6.33
C VAL A 82 -5.65 -13.91 6.68
N ILE A 83 -5.98 -13.83 7.97
CA ILE A 83 -7.36 -13.75 8.47
C ILE A 83 -7.60 -12.31 8.90
N LYS A 84 -8.69 -11.69 8.42
CA LYS A 84 -9.05 -10.33 8.82
C LYS A 84 -10.56 -10.09 8.88
N PRO A 85 -11.02 -9.18 9.76
CA PRO A 85 -12.40 -8.71 9.77
C PRO A 85 -12.76 -8.00 8.46
N ALA A 86 -13.97 -8.25 7.94
CA ALA A 86 -14.44 -7.61 6.72
C ALA A 86 -14.67 -6.10 6.92
N GLN A 87 -15.09 -5.68 8.12
CA GLN A 87 -15.40 -4.28 8.46
C GLN A 87 -14.44 -3.68 9.50
N GLY A 88 -13.33 -4.36 9.82
CA GLY A 88 -12.35 -3.84 10.78
C GLY A 88 -11.55 -2.63 10.26
N ALA A 89 -10.98 -1.86 11.18
CA ALA A 89 -10.21 -0.64 10.89
C ALA A 89 -8.84 -0.66 11.57
N GLY A 90 -7.90 0.13 11.05
CA GLY A 90 -6.59 0.36 11.70
C GLY A 90 -5.64 -0.83 11.77
N GLY A 91 -6.00 -1.96 11.15
CA GLY A 91 -5.24 -3.22 11.23
C GLY A 91 -5.53 -4.05 12.47
N ASP A 92 -6.64 -3.78 13.18
CA ASP A 92 -7.08 -4.60 14.31
C ASP A 92 -7.82 -5.84 13.83
N GLY A 93 -7.68 -6.95 14.58
CA GLY A 93 -8.23 -8.25 14.21
C GLY A 93 -7.53 -8.96 13.05
N ILE A 94 -6.49 -8.37 12.46
CA ILE A 94 -5.69 -9.02 11.42
C ILE A 94 -4.73 -10.03 12.06
N MET A 95 -4.85 -11.29 11.65
CA MET A 95 -3.94 -12.38 11.99
C MET A 95 -3.20 -12.81 10.73
N VAL A 96 -1.87 -12.75 10.76
CA VAL A 96 -1.01 -13.13 9.63
C VAL A 96 -0.29 -14.43 9.95
N ILE A 97 -0.55 -15.45 9.14
CA ILE A 97 0.11 -16.76 9.24
C ILE A 97 1.28 -16.81 8.26
N ALA A 98 2.45 -17.07 8.82
CA ALA A 98 3.73 -17.10 8.16
C ALA A 98 4.00 -18.46 7.48
N ASP A 99 3.60 -19.54 8.15
CA ASP A 99 3.80 -20.93 7.75
C ASP A 99 2.85 -21.83 8.56
N GLN A 100 2.71 -23.09 8.15
CA GLN A 100 1.97 -24.13 8.86
C GLN A 100 2.82 -25.39 9.03
N PHE A 101 2.70 -26.05 10.18
CA PHE A 101 3.42 -27.28 10.51
C PHE A 101 2.53 -28.19 11.36
N GLU A 102 2.17 -29.36 10.82
CA GLU A 102 1.17 -30.26 11.41
C GLU A 102 -0.11 -29.47 11.77
N ASP A 103 -0.60 -29.56 13.01
CA ASP A 103 -1.79 -28.85 13.49
C ASP A 103 -1.51 -27.44 14.06
N TYR A 104 -0.31 -26.90 13.83
CA TYR A 104 0.10 -25.60 14.34
C TYR A 104 0.41 -24.59 13.22
N TYR A 105 0.10 -23.33 13.50
CA TYR A 105 0.32 -22.22 12.59
C TYR A 105 1.35 -21.26 13.18
N ARG A 106 2.32 -20.85 12.38
CA ARG A 106 3.35 -19.90 12.80
C ARG A 106 2.94 -18.50 12.40
N THR A 107 2.94 -17.54 13.31
CA THR A 107 2.73 -16.12 12.98
C THR A 107 3.98 -15.48 12.42
N THR A 108 3.88 -14.25 11.89
CA THR A 108 5.06 -13.47 11.44
C THR A 108 6.05 -13.15 12.56
N SER A 109 5.62 -13.14 13.82
CA SER A 109 6.50 -12.98 14.99
C SER A 109 7.20 -14.28 15.41
N GLY A 110 6.95 -15.39 14.70
CA GLY A 110 7.46 -16.72 15.06
C GLY A 110 6.67 -17.43 16.15
N LYS A 111 5.56 -16.86 16.65
CA LYS A 111 4.70 -17.51 17.65
C LYS A 111 3.97 -18.68 16.98
N MET A 112 3.99 -19.84 17.61
CA MET A 112 3.14 -20.97 17.21
C MET A 112 1.77 -20.83 17.89
N ILE A 113 0.69 -21.02 17.13
CA ILE A 113 -0.69 -21.03 17.61
C ILE A 113 -1.39 -22.31 17.10
N SER A 114 -2.35 -22.81 17.86
CA SER A 114 -3.13 -24.00 17.49
C SER A 114 -4.27 -23.65 16.53
N GLY A 115 -4.92 -24.68 15.96
CA GLY A 115 -6.22 -24.49 15.28
C GLY A 115 -7.26 -23.85 16.20
N GLU A 116 -7.34 -24.28 17.47
CA GLU A 116 -8.27 -23.72 18.46
C GLU A 116 -8.04 -22.22 18.71
N ASP A 117 -6.78 -21.76 18.71
CA ASP A 117 -6.46 -20.33 18.81
C ASP A 117 -7.02 -19.53 17.61
N ILE A 118 -6.96 -20.11 16.41
CA ILE A 118 -7.54 -19.50 15.20
C ILE A 118 -9.06 -19.48 15.30
N GLU A 119 -9.69 -20.57 15.74
CA GLU A 119 -11.13 -20.66 15.93
C GLU A 119 -11.64 -19.62 16.94
N PHE A 120 -10.93 -19.47 18.07
CA PHE A 120 -11.23 -18.44 19.07
C PHE A 120 -11.13 -17.03 18.49
N HIS A 121 -10.08 -16.75 17.70
CA HIS A 121 -9.91 -15.46 17.02
C HIS A 121 -11.03 -15.18 16.01
N LEU A 122 -11.46 -16.21 15.25
CA LEU A 122 -12.58 -16.12 14.33
C LEU A 122 -13.89 -15.80 15.05
N SER A 123 -14.19 -16.45 16.18
CA SER A 123 -15.36 -16.10 17.00
C SER A 123 -15.29 -14.64 17.49
N GLY A 124 -14.10 -14.17 17.88
CA GLY A 124 -13.84 -12.76 18.16
C GLY A 124 -14.24 -11.84 17.00
N ILE A 125 -13.78 -12.12 15.77
CA ILE A 125 -14.17 -11.37 14.58
C ILE A 125 -15.69 -11.38 14.39
N LEU A 126 -16.32 -12.56 14.42
CA LEU A 126 -17.76 -12.70 14.20
C LEU A 126 -18.61 -11.97 15.25
N SER A 127 -18.15 -11.93 16.50
CA SER A 127 -18.78 -11.19 17.60
C SER A 127 -18.74 -9.68 17.40
N GLY A 128 -17.87 -9.18 16.52
CA GLY A 128 -17.73 -7.76 16.21
C GLY A 128 -16.69 -7.02 17.03
N ILE A 129 -15.88 -7.70 17.85
CA ILE A 129 -14.90 -7.04 18.75
C ILE A 129 -13.90 -6.14 18.01
N TYR A 130 -13.61 -6.45 16.75
CA TYR A 130 -12.69 -5.69 15.87
C TYR A 130 -13.41 -4.77 14.87
N SER A 131 -14.74 -4.77 14.86
CA SER A 131 -15.56 -4.00 13.92
C SER A 131 -15.89 -2.61 14.46
N LEU A 132 -15.95 -1.63 13.57
CA LEU A 132 -16.36 -0.27 13.89
C LEU A 132 -17.83 -0.27 14.37
N GLY A 133 -18.04 -0.22 15.69
CA GLY A 133 -19.37 -0.20 16.30
C GLY A 133 -19.82 -1.50 16.97
N GLY A 134 -18.96 -2.53 17.03
CA GLY A 134 -19.26 -3.77 17.76
C GLY A 134 -20.36 -4.63 17.12
N HIS A 135 -20.67 -4.40 15.86
CA HIS A 135 -21.66 -5.19 15.12
C HIS A 135 -21.07 -6.51 14.63
N ARG A 136 -21.93 -7.51 14.45
CA ARG A 136 -21.53 -8.79 13.85
C ARG A 136 -20.80 -8.56 12.53
N ASP A 137 -19.67 -9.24 12.37
CA ASP A 137 -18.80 -9.14 11.20
C ASP A 137 -18.64 -10.51 10.52
N ARG A 138 -17.81 -10.55 9.48
CA ARG A 138 -17.38 -11.75 8.78
C ARG A 138 -15.86 -11.78 8.74
N ALA A 139 -15.28 -12.96 8.84
CA ALA A 139 -13.84 -13.13 8.66
C ALA A 139 -13.53 -13.46 7.19
N LEU A 140 -12.57 -12.75 6.63
CA LEU A 140 -12.02 -13.00 5.32
C LEU A 140 -10.68 -13.71 5.47
N VAL A 141 -10.54 -14.86 4.81
CA VAL A 141 -9.29 -15.60 4.67
C VAL A 141 -8.75 -15.37 3.26
N GLU A 142 -7.52 -14.88 3.15
CA GLU A 142 -6.95 -14.48 1.87
C GLU A 142 -5.44 -14.72 1.78
N TYR A 143 -4.95 -14.61 0.55
CA TYR A 143 -3.53 -14.60 0.22
C TYR A 143 -2.75 -13.57 1.05
N ARG A 144 -1.61 -14.01 1.60
CA ARG A 144 -0.66 -13.14 2.27
C ARG A 144 0.21 -12.45 1.22
N VAL A 145 0.02 -11.14 1.06
CA VAL A 145 0.86 -10.32 0.19
C VAL A 145 2.33 -10.46 0.56
N ARG A 146 3.16 -10.69 -0.46
CA ARG A 146 4.62 -10.79 -0.35
C ARG A 146 5.20 -9.53 -0.96
N PRO A 147 5.65 -8.56 -0.14
CA PRO A 147 6.13 -7.28 -0.63
C PRO A 147 7.25 -7.44 -1.66
N ASP A 148 7.24 -6.59 -2.67
CA ASP A 148 8.31 -6.50 -3.63
C ASP A 148 9.67 -6.19 -2.95
N PRO A 149 10.78 -6.85 -3.36
CA PRO A 149 12.11 -6.61 -2.79
C PRO A 149 12.59 -5.16 -2.83
N ILE A 150 12.04 -4.29 -3.70
CA ILE A 150 12.38 -2.87 -3.75
C ILE A 150 12.19 -2.18 -2.40
N PHE A 151 11.23 -2.65 -1.58
CA PHE A 151 10.96 -2.05 -0.28
C PHE A 151 11.87 -2.56 0.84
N SER A 152 12.67 -3.61 0.59
CA SER A 152 13.50 -4.23 1.64
C SER A 152 14.52 -3.26 2.25
N SER A 153 14.97 -2.27 1.49
CA SER A 153 15.86 -1.21 1.96
C SER A 153 15.14 -0.11 2.73
N ILE A 154 13.83 0.09 2.54
CA ILE A 154 13.10 1.26 3.05
C ILE A 154 11.89 0.90 3.93
N SER A 155 11.74 -0.35 4.36
CA SER A 155 10.64 -0.78 5.23
C SER A 155 11.12 -1.73 6.32
N TYR A 156 10.55 -1.61 7.51
CA TYR A 156 10.75 -2.58 8.60
C TYR A 156 9.60 -3.58 8.65
N GLU A 157 9.83 -4.81 8.21
CA GLU A 157 8.85 -5.91 8.24
C GLU A 157 7.48 -5.51 7.62
N GLY A 158 6.52 -6.44 7.61
CA GLY A 158 5.16 -6.15 7.14
C GLY A 158 5.06 -5.75 5.65
N VAL A 159 3.95 -5.10 5.30
CA VAL A 159 3.61 -4.77 3.91
C VAL A 159 3.49 -3.25 3.75
N PRO A 160 4.43 -2.60 3.04
CA PRO A 160 4.27 -1.22 2.57
C PRO A 160 3.06 -1.11 1.66
N ASP A 161 2.34 0.00 1.79
CA ASP A 161 1.18 0.26 0.94
C ASP A 161 1.23 1.67 0.35
N ILE A 162 0.62 1.82 -0.83
CA ILE A 162 0.48 3.05 -1.57
C ILE A 162 -0.96 3.51 -1.44
N ARG A 163 -1.17 4.68 -0.84
CA ARG A 163 -2.47 5.34 -0.80
C ARG A 163 -2.55 6.42 -1.86
N ILE A 164 -3.57 6.36 -2.70
CA ILE A 164 -3.92 7.41 -3.66
C ILE A 164 -5.29 7.99 -3.31
N ILE A 165 -5.37 9.30 -3.12
CA ILE A 165 -6.67 9.99 -3.05
C ILE A 165 -7.16 10.28 -4.46
N VAL A 166 -8.44 9.98 -4.70
CA VAL A 166 -9.09 10.13 -6.00
C VAL A 166 -10.34 11.00 -5.85
N LEU A 167 -10.49 12.00 -6.71
CA LEU A 167 -11.67 12.85 -6.83
C LEU A 167 -12.34 12.59 -8.19
N ARG A 168 -13.50 11.92 -8.22
CA ARG A 168 -14.29 11.60 -9.42
C ARG A 168 -13.49 10.89 -10.53
N GLY A 169 -12.58 10.01 -10.11
CA GLY A 169 -11.66 9.31 -11.00
C GLY A 169 -10.43 10.12 -11.41
N TYR A 170 -10.13 11.23 -10.74
CA TYR A 170 -8.89 11.97 -10.90
C TYR A 170 -8.00 11.74 -9.68
N PRO A 171 -6.85 11.04 -9.81
CA PRO A 171 -5.90 10.88 -8.72
C PRO A 171 -5.25 12.24 -8.36
N VAL A 172 -5.36 12.68 -7.11
CA VAL A 172 -4.97 14.04 -6.69
C VAL A 172 -3.72 14.09 -5.81
N LEU A 173 -3.50 13.08 -4.97
CA LEU A 173 -2.29 12.92 -4.15
C LEU A 173 -2.01 11.44 -3.93
N ALA A 174 -0.72 11.09 -3.83
CA ALA A 174 -0.29 9.75 -3.47
C ALA A 174 0.71 9.81 -2.31
N MET A 175 0.72 8.76 -1.48
CA MET A 175 1.81 8.53 -0.52
C MET A 175 2.10 7.04 -0.40
N LEU A 176 3.37 6.73 -0.20
CA LEU A 176 3.83 5.43 0.27
C LEU A 176 3.81 5.43 1.80
N ARG A 177 3.25 4.38 2.41
CA ARG A 177 3.28 4.17 3.85
C ARG A 177 4.28 3.06 4.16
N LEU A 178 5.28 3.38 4.98
CA LEU A 178 6.37 2.48 5.33
C LEU A 178 6.20 2.02 6.79
N PRO A 179 6.01 0.72 7.02
CA PRO A 179 6.10 0.10 8.34
C PRO A 179 7.40 0.42 9.07
N THR A 180 7.27 0.66 10.37
CA THR A 180 8.38 0.85 11.32
C THR A 180 8.31 -0.18 12.44
N ARG A 181 9.39 -0.31 13.22
CA ARG A 181 9.37 -1.11 14.45
C ARG A 181 8.32 -0.60 15.44
N GLN A 182 8.18 0.73 15.56
CA GLN A 182 7.17 1.35 16.43
C GLN A 182 5.73 0.97 16.04
N SER A 183 5.47 0.84 14.73
CA SER A 183 4.17 0.38 14.22
C SER A 183 3.93 -1.12 14.31
N GLY A 184 4.91 -1.89 14.79
CA GLY A 184 4.85 -3.36 14.81
C GLY A 184 4.71 -3.96 13.40
N GLY A 185 5.36 -3.37 12.40
CA GLY A 185 5.26 -3.83 11.00
C GLY A 185 3.96 -3.44 10.29
N LYS A 186 3.15 -2.51 10.83
CA LYS A 186 1.89 -2.06 10.22
C LYS A 186 2.07 -0.73 9.48
N ALA A 187 1.51 -0.60 8.28
CA ALA A 187 1.51 0.65 7.52
C ALA A 187 0.44 1.68 8.01
N ASN A 188 0.35 1.88 9.33
CA ASN A 188 -0.58 2.80 9.97
C ASN A 188 0.18 3.99 10.59
N LEU A 189 -0.02 5.19 10.03
CA LEU A 189 0.66 6.41 10.47
C LEU A 189 0.38 6.77 11.94
N HIS A 190 -0.80 6.43 12.46
CA HIS A 190 -1.16 6.67 13.86
C HIS A 190 -0.44 5.72 14.82
N GLN A 191 -0.01 4.55 14.34
CA GLN A 191 0.76 3.57 15.10
C GLN A 191 2.28 3.80 14.96
N GLY A 192 2.71 4.83 14.22
CA GLY A 192 4.13 5.18 14.08
C GLY A 192 4.75 4.76 12.75
N ALA A 193 3.96 4.38 11.76
CA ALA A 193 4.46 4.23 10.38
C ALA A 193 4.83 5.60 9.78
N ILE A 194 5.63 5.58 8.72
CA ILE A 194 6.05 6.77 7.97
C ILE A 194 5.12 6.97 6.78
N GLY A 195 4.79 8.23 6.47
CA GLY A 195 4.15 8.59 5.20
C GLY A 195 5.16 9.31 4.31
N VAL A 196 5.40 8.81 3.10
CA VAL A 196 6.32 9.40 2.12
C VAL A 196 5.50 9.90 0.95
N GLY A 197 5.63 11.18 0.60
CA GLY A 197 4.96 11.72 -0.58
C GLY A 197 5.40 10.97 -1.84
N VAL A 198 4.54 10.91 -2.85
CA VAL A 198 4.88 10.30 -4.14
C VAL A 198 4.47 11.27 -5.25
N ASP A 199 5.41 11.58 -6.13
CA ASP A 199 5.12 12.36 -7.31
C ASP A 199 4.16 11.60 -8.23
N LEU A 200 3.05 12.24 -8.60
CA LEU A 200 2.01 11.58 -9.39
C LEU A 200 2.44 11.28 -10.81
N ALA A 201 3.34 12.08 -11.39
CA ALA A 201 3.77 11.92 -12.77
C ALA A 201 4.74 10.75 -12.92
N THR A 202 5.66 10.61 -11.98
CA THR A 202 6.80 9.69 -12.10
C THR A 202 6.72 8.47 -11.19
N GLY A 203 6.02 8.56 -10.06
CA GLY A 203 6.07 7.52 -9.03
C GLY A 203 7.33 7.57 -8.17
N ILE A 204 8.13 8.64 -8.28
CA ILE A 204 9.31 8.86 -7.44
C ILE A 204 8.87 9.33 -6.06
N THR A 205 9.44 8.73 -5.01
CA THR A 205 9.17 9.14 -3.63
C THR A 205 9.81 10.49 -3.29
N LEU A 206 9.10 11.28 -2.48
CA LEU A 206 9.49 12.60 -2.01
C LEU A 206 10.07 12.53 -0.59
N ASP A 207 10.05 13.64 0.16
CA ASP A 207 10.36 13.58 1.59
C ASP A 207 9.28 12.80 2.35
N GLY A 208 9.65 12.32 3.54
CA GLY A 208 8.74 11.61 4.43
C GLY A 208 8.24 12.45 5.59
N THR A 209 7.22 11.93 6.27
CA THR A 209 6.80 12.38 7.58
C THR A 209 6.67 11.21 8.55
N TRP A 210 7.16 11.42 9.77
CA TRP A 210 7.02 10.50 10.89
C TRP A 210 6.55 11.28 12.10
N LEU A 211 5.42 10.88 12.71
CA LEU A 211 4.81 11.60 13.83
C LEU A 211 4.62 13.10 13.54
N ASN A 212 4.17 13.43 12.33
CA ASN A 212 3.99 14.80 11.81
C ASN A 212 5.27 15.65 11.70
N LYS A 213 6.46 15.06 11.82
CA LYS A 213 7.75 15.71 11.58
C LYS A 213 8.28 15.31 10.22
N LYS A 214 8.93 16.23 9.50
CA LYS A 214 9.59 15.92 8.22
C LYS A 214 10.82 15.05 8.47
N ILE A 215 10.99 14.02 7.66
CA ILE A 215 12.14 13.12 7.69
C ILE A 215 12.66 12.87 6.28
N ARG A 216 13.94 12.54 6.17
CA ARG A 216 14.58 12.17 4.89
C ARG A 216 15.04 10.71 4.86
N THR A 217 15.15 10.09 6.02
CA THR A 217 15.61 8.72 6.21
C THR A 217 14.64 7.94 7.06
N HIS A 218 14.56 6.63 6.83
CA HIS A 218 13.77 5.72 7.64
C HIS A 218 14.42 5.58 9.03
N PRO A 219 13.67 5.66 10.15
CA PRO A 219 14.24 5.60 11.50
C PRO A 219 14.88 4.24 11.80
N ASP A 220 14.32 3.15 11.27
CA ASP A 220 14.85 1.80 11.50
C ASP A 220 15.93 1.36 10.50
N THR A 221 15.74 1.59 9.19
CA THR A 221 16.71 1.13 8.16
C THR A 221 17.82 2.13 7.89
N THR A 222 17.67 3.39 8.35
CA THR A 222 18.56 4.53 8.10
C THR A 222 18.70 4.95 6.63
N ASN A 223 18.05 4.23 5.70
CA ASN A 223 18.11 4.54 4.28
C ASN A 223 17.26 5.76 3.90
N PRO A 224 17.65 6.51 2.87
CA PRO A 224 16.83 7.59 2.32
C PRO A 224 15.46 7.08 1.86
N VAL A 225 14.39 7.82 2.20
CA VAL A 225 13.04 7.51 1.73
C VAL A 225 12.68 8.23 0.43
N ARG A 226 13.45 9.26 0.07
CA ARG A 226 13.29 10.07 -1.14
C ARG A 226 14.04 9.45 -2.31
N GLY A 227 13.51 9.65 -3.52
CA GLY A 227 14.19 9.33 -4.78
C GLY A 227 14.05 7.86 -5.19
N VAL A 228 13.20 7.10 -4.51
CA VAL A 228 12.94 5.70 -4.84
C VAL A 228 11.87 5.67 -5.92
N GLN A 229 12.20 5.06 -7.06
CA GLN A 229 11.26 4.84 -8.15
C GLN A 229 10.33 3.69 -7.80
N LEU A 230 9.03 3.95 -7.67
CA LEU A 230 8.04 2.87 -7.53
C LEU A 230 7.78 2.24 -8.91
N PRO A 231 7.96 0.92 -9.08
CA PRO A 231 7.70 0.25 -10.34
C PRO A 231 6.19 0.14 -10.57
N PHE A 232 5.79 -0.08 -11.82
CA PHE A 232 4.38 -0.20 -12.23
C PHE A 232 3.50 1.01 -11.86
N TRP A 233 4.10 2.22 -11.79
CA TRP A 233 3.41 3.41 -11.31
C TRP A 233 2.14 3.74 -12.11
N ASP A 234 2.21 3.70 -13.45
CA ASP A 234 1.02 3.88 -14.29
C ASP A 234 -0.05 2.81 -14.03
N GLY A 235 0.35 1.60 -13.63
CA GLY A 235 -0.55 0.55 -13.18
C GLY A 235 -1.30 0.92 -11.90
N PHE A 236 -0.61 1.45 -10.88
CA PHE A 236 -1.24 1.97 -9.67
C PHE A 236 -2.19 3.14 -9.95
N MET A 237 -1.77 4.08 -10.80
CA MET A 237 -2.57 5.25 -11.18
C MET A 237 -3.84 4.86 -11.96
N SER A 238 -3.71 3.92 -12.90
CA SER A 238 -4.82 3.36 -13.66
C SER A 238 -5.80 2.62 -12.75
N LEU A 239 -5.30 1.78 -11.83
CA LEU A 239 -6.12 1.06 -10.86
C LEU A 239 -6.91 2.04 -9.99
N ALA A 240 -6.22 3.00 -9.36
CA ALA A 240 -6.86 3.98 -8.47
C ALA A 240 -7.92 4.80 -9.22
N THR A 241 -7.64 5.18 -10.46
CA THR A 241 -8.61 5.90 -11.30
C THR A 241 -9.89 5.08 -11.53
N ARG A 242 -9.76 3.78 -11.85
CA ARG A 242 -10.88 2.86 -12.12
C ARG A 242 -11.71 2.52 -10.88
N CYS A 243 -11.19 2.73 -9.67
CA CYS A 243 -11.96 2.56 -8.44
C CYS A 243 -13.16 3.52 -8.33
N TYR A 244 -13.16 4.63 -9.07
CA TYR A 244 -14.32 5.51 -9.17
C TYR A 244 -15.49 4.82 -9.88
N GLU A 245 -15.27 4.21 -11.05
CA GLU A 245 -16.30 3.45 -11.77
C GLU A 245 -16.78 2.26 -10.94
N LEU A 246 -15.87 1.64 -10.19
CA LEU A 246 -16.18 0.50 -9.34
C LEU A 246 -17.20 0.86 -8.24
N THR A 247 -17.08 2.02 -7.62
CA THR A 247 -17.84 2.35 -6.40
C THR A 247 -18.94 3.39 -6.63
N GLY A 248 -18.77 4.27 -7.62
CA GLY A 248 -19.60 5.46 -7.82
C GLY A 248 -19.35 6.56 -6.78
N LEU A 249 -18.43 6.36 -5.83
CA LEU A 249 -18.08 7.32 -4.80
C LEU A 249 -17.06 8.32 -5.35
N GLY A 250 -17.40 9.61 -5.38
CA GLY A 250 -16.58 10.61 -6.02
C GLY A 250 -15.39 11.11 -5.19
N TYR A 251 -15.24 10.77 -3.91
CA TYR A 251 -14.04 11.10 -3.13
C TYR A 251 -13.56 9.86 -2.36
N LEU A 252 -12.39 9.34 -2.71
CA LEU A 252 -11.91 8.03 -2.25
C LEU A 252 -10.44 8.08 -1.85
N GLY A 253 -10.06 7.24 -0.90
CA GLY A 253 -8.69 6.75 -0.77
C GLY A 253 -8.62 5.32 -1.29
N VAL A 254 -7.70 5.03 -2.18
CA VAL A 254 -7.45 3.68 -2.68
C VAL A 254 -6.11 3.23 -2.11
N ASP A 255 -6.12 2.12 -1.39
CA ASP A 255 -4.93 1.54 -0.78
C ASP A 255 -4.51 0.31 -1.58
N MET A 256 -3.25 0.31 -2.00
CA MET A 256 -2.70 -0.70 -2.89
C MET A 256 -1.34 -1.16 -2.38
N VAL A 257 -0.91 -2.33 -2.82
CA VAL A 257 0.40 -2.89 -2.50
C VAL A 257 1.06 -3.42 -3.75
N LEU A 258 2.38 -3.53 -3.71
CA LEU A 258 3.13 -4.23 -4.76
C LEU A 258 3.52 -5.60 -4.23
N ASP A 259 2.91 -6.63 -4.79
CA ASP A 259 3.31 -8.01 -4.57
C ASP A 259 4.43 -8.41 -5.53
N LYS A 260 5.43 -9.13 -5.03
CA LYS A 260 6.59 -9.57 -5.81
C LYS A 260 6.24 -10.46 -7.02
N ASP A 261 5.14 -11.22 -6.95
CA ASP A 261 4.74 -12.19 -7.98
C ASP A 261 3.50 -11.72 -8.75
N LEU A 262 2.56 -11.07 -8.07
CA LEU A 262 1.27 -10.65 -8.66
C LEU A 262 1.25 -9.17 -9.12
N GLY A 263 2.29 -8.40 -8.81
CA GLY A 263 2.36 -6.98 -9.14
C GLY A 263 1.39 -6.12 -8.29
N PRO A 264 0.88 -4.99 -8.84
CA PRO A 264 -0.03 -4.10 -8.13
C PRO A 264 -1.35 -4.77 -7.73
N LEU A 265 -1.67 -4.77 -6.44
CA LEU A 265 -2.92 -5.29 -5.88
C LEU A 265 -3.66 -4.21 -5.10
N MET A 266 -4.98 -4.11 -5.29
CA MET A 266 -5.83 -3.28 -4.44
C MET A 266 -6.16 -4.00 -3.13
N LEU A 267 -5.83 -3.36 -2.00
CA LEU A 267 -6.13 -3.87 -0.67
C LEU A 267 -7.51 -3.46 -0.17
N GLU A 268 -7.78 -2.16 -0.20
CA GLU A 268 -9.02 -1.57 0.32
C GLU A 268 -9.33 -0.23 -0.36
N ILE A 269 -10.59 0.19 -0.25
CA ILE A 269 -11.06 1.52 -0.65
C ILE A 269 -11.68 2.17 0.58
N ASN A 270 -11.38 3.45 0.79
CA ASN A 270 -11.82 4.23 1.92
C ASN A 270 -12.71 5.38 1.44
N ALA A 271 -13.96 5.46 1.89
CA ALA A 271 -14.86 6.59 1.59
C ALA A 271 -14.47 7.90 2.29
N ARG A 272 -13.58 7.83 3.29
CA ARG A 272 -13.19 8.97 4.15
C ARG A 272 -11.69 8.97 4.41
N PRO A 273 -10.85 9.07 3.36
CA PRO A 273 -9.40 9.04 3.54
C PRO A 273 -8.91 10.14 4.49
N GLY A 274 -7.87 9.81 5.25
CA GLY A 274 -7.21 10.73 6.17
C GLY A 274 -6.37 11.80 5.44
N LEU A 275 -6.14 12.93 6.11
CA LEU A 275 -5.50 14.10 5.52
C LEU A 275 -3.97 14.17 5.70
N ASN A 276 -3.36 13.21 6.41
CA ASN A 276 -1.92 13.15 6.64
C ASN A 276 -1.11 13.06 5.35
N ILE A 277 -1.73 12.62 4.26
CA ILE A 277 -1.13 12.63 2.92
C ILE A 277 -0.66 14.02 2.47
N GLN A 278 -1.33 15.10 2.94
CA GLN A 278 -0.91 16.47 2.68
C GLN A 278 0.42 16.80 3.34
N ILE A 279 0.64 16.27 4.55
CA ILE A 279 1.86 16.45 5.32
C ILE A 279 3.00 15.68 4.64
N ALA A 280 2.75 14.44 4.25
CA ALA A 280 3.73 13.60 3.53
C ALA A 280 4.19 14.23 2.20
N ASN A 281 3.29 14.92 1.49
CA ASN A 281 3.58 15.57 0.21
C ASN A 281 3.99 17.05 0.33
N ASP A 282 4.00 17.63 1.54
CA ASP A 282 4.18 19.06 1.78
C ASP A 282 3.29 19.95 0.87
N THR A 283 2.08 19.47 0.56
CA THR A 283 1.20 20.03 -0.47
C THR A 283 -0.26 20.01 -0.04
N GLY A 284 -0.98 21.11 -0.31
CA GLY A 284 -2.40 21.25 -0.06
C GLY A 284 -3.28 20.41 -0.99
N LEU A 285 -4.12 19.56 -0.42
CA LEU A 285 -5.09 18.74 -1.14
C LEU A 285 -6.23 19.59 -1.72
N GLY A 286 -6.67 20.63 -1.02
CA GLY A 286 -7.79 21.48 -1.45
C GLY A 286 -7.52 22.14 -2.80
N MET A 287 -6.33 22.74 -2.96
CA MET A 287 -5.94 23.36 -4.23
C MET A 287 -5.85 22.36 -5.39
N ARG A 288 -5.45 21.11 -5.14
CA ARG A 288 -5.44 20.07 -6.16
C ARG A 288 -6.86 19.63 -6.53
N CYS A 289 -7.73 19.47 -5.54
CA CYS A 289 -9.15 19.19 -5.78
C CYS A 289 -9.83 20.29 -6.59
N GLU A 290 -9.62 21.58 -6.25
CA GLU A 290 -10.17 22.71 -7.01
C GLU A 290 -9.74 22.71 -8.48
N LYS A 291 -8.47 22.33 -8.76
CA LYS A 291 -7.97 22.21 -10.15
C LYS A 291 -8.69 21.10 -10.91
N VAL A 292 -8.99 19.98 -10.25
CA VAL A 292 -9.78 18.89 -10.84
C VAL A 292 -11.23 19.32 -11.11
N GLU A 293 -11.87 20.01 -10.16
CA GLU A 293 -13.23 20.52 -10.34
C GLU A 293 -13.31 21.49 -11.53
N LYS A 294 -12.35 22.42 -11.64
CA LYS A 294 -12.25 23.32 -12.80
C LYS A 294 -12.07 22.58 -14.12
N GLU A 295 -11.29 21.49 -14.13
CA GLU A 295 -11.13 20.67 -15.33
C GLU A 295 -12.42 19.96 -15.72
N ILE A 296 -13.12 19.40 -14.74
CA ILE A 296 -14.43 18.77 -14.93
C ILE A 296 -15.41 19.79 -15.53
N ASP A 297 -15.48 21.00 -14.98
CA ASP A 297 -16.38 22.06 -15.47
C ASP A 297 -16.01 22.48 -16.89
N ARG A 298 -14.70 22.63 -17.18
CA ARG A 298 -14.19 22.95 -18.52
C ARG A 298 -14.58 21.88 -19.55
N LEU A 299 -14.50 20.60 -19.18
CA LEU A 299 -14.87 19.49 -20.06
C LEU A 299 -16.39 19.40 -20.23
N ALA A 300 -17.17 19.63 -19.16
CA ALA A 300 -18.61 19.66 -19.21
C ALA A 300 -19.14 20.77 -20.13
N ALA A 301 -18.53 21.96 -20.10
CA ALA A 301 -18.84 23.07 -21.02
C ALA A 301 -18.60 22.73 -22.50
N LYS A 302 -17.77 21.70 -22.77
CA LYS A 302 -17.52 21.14 -24.12
C LYS A 302 -18.37 19.90 -24.41
N GLY A 303 -19.33 19.55 -23.56
CA GLY A 303 -20.18 18.37 -23.70
C GLY A 303 -19.53 17.04 -23.27
N ILE A 304 -18.35 17.07 -22.64
CA ILE A 304 -17.62 15.87 -22.21
C ILE A 304 -17.86 15.63 -20.71
N GLN A 305 -18.72 14.66 -20.37
CA GLN A 305 -19.08 14.40 -18.95
C GLN A 305 -18.29 13.26 -18.29
N LYS A 306 -17.84 12.27 -19.08
CA LYS A 306 -17.12 11.09 -18.59
C LYS A 306 -15.86 10.84 -19.44
N PRO A 307 -14.80 11.62 -19.23
CA PRO A 307 -13.50 11.33 -19.84
C PRO A 307 -13.03 9.92 -19.43
N SER A 308 -12.30 9.25 -20.31
CA SER A 308 -11.77 7.91 -20.00
C SER A 308 -10.79 7.96 -18.82
N PRO A 309 -10.62 6.86 -18.07
CA PRO A 309 -9.59 6.72 -17.03
C PRO A 309 -8.23 7.31 -17.42
N GLU A 310 -7.77 7.00 -18.63
CA GLU A 310 -6.47 7.39 -19.14
C GLU A 310 -6.36 8.91 -19.30
N LYS A 311 -7.43 9.57 -19.77
CA LYS A 311 -7.46 11.03 -19.90
C LYS A 311 -7.43 11.74 -18.55
N ARG A 312 -8.13 11.20 -17.54
CA ARG A 312 -8.13 11.76 -16.18
C ARG A 312 -6.77 11.58 -15.51
N MET A 313 -6.19 10.40 -15.64
CA MET A 313 -4.84 10.08 -15.18
C MET A 313 -3.81 11.02 -15.81
N ALA A 314 -3.80 11.14 -17.14
CA ALA A 314 -2.86 12.00 -17.87
C ALA A 314 -3.00 13.49 -17.48
N PHE A 315 -4.23 13.97 -17.28
CA PHE A 315 -4.46 15.32 -16.76
C PHE A 315 -3.80 15.51 -15.39
N CYS A 316 -3.98 14.57 -14.47
CA CYS A 316 -3.42 14.64 -13.13
C CYS A 316 -1.88 14.56 -13.14
N GLN A 317 -1.31 13.62 -13.88
CA GLN A 317 0.15 13.49 -14.03
C GLN A 317 0.75 14.79 -14.56
N LYS A 318 0.17 15.38 -15.61
CA LYS A 318 0.62 16.66 -16.16
C LYS A 318 0.45 17.83 -15.19
N THR A 319 -0.70 17.91 -14.51
CA THR A 319 -1.08 19.09 -13.70
C THR A 319 -0.37 19.11 -12.35
N PHE A 320 -0.01 17.94 -11.83
CA PHE A 320 0.50 17.76 -10.48
C PHE A 320 1.93 17.21 -10.40
N ALA A 321 2.62 17.10 -11.53
CA ALA A 321 4.04 16.81 -11.58
C ALA A 321 4.83 17.80 -10.72
N ASP A 322 5.74 17.28 -9.91
CA ASP A 322 6.76 18.07 -9.24
C ASP A 322 7.90 18.34 -10.23
N SER A 323 8.12 19.61 -10.59
CA SER A 323 9.14 20.01 -11.56
C SER A 323 10.58 19.69 -11.14
N ARG A 324 10.81 19.29 -9.87
CA ARG A 324 12.11 18.80 -9.40
C ARG A 324 12.39 17.36 -9.81
N TYR A 325 11.37 16.63 -10.26
CA TYR A 325 11.41 15.21 -10.60
C TYR A 325 10.78 14.99 -11.98
N GLU A 326 11.02 15.88 -12.95
CA GLU A 326 10.55 15.68 -14.32
C GLU A 326 10.95 14.28 -14.82
N ALA A 327 10.00 13.60 -15.46
CA ALA A 327 10.17 12.22 -15.90
C ALA A 327 11.49 12.06 -16.65
N ILE A 328 12.30 11.10 -16.22
CA ILE A 328 13.33 10.54 -17.09
C ILE A 328 12.54 9.89 -18.22
N THR A 329 12.42 10.59 -19.35
CA THR A 329 11.84 10.04 -20.57
C THR A 329 12.48 8.68 -20.81
N PRO A 330 11.72 7.58 -20.98
CA PRO A 330 12.33 6.33 -21.38
C PRO A 330 12.95 6.59 -22.76
N SER A 331 14.28 6.62 -22.82
CA SER A 331 15.00 6.62 -24.08
C SER A 331 14.62 5.33 -24.79
N THR A 332 13.82 5.47 -25.84
CA THR A 332 13.69 4.45 -26.86
C THR A 332 14.99 4.48 -27.64
N GLU A 333 16.04 3.84 -27.12
CA GLU A 333 17.18 3.33 -27.88
C GLU A 333 18.19 2.63 -26.94
N ASP A 334 18.61 1.45 -27.41
CA ASP A 334 19.71 0.58 -27.00
C ASP A 334 19.70 -0.13 -25.65
N GLY A 335 19.41 -1.44 -25.75
CA GLY A 335 19.79 -2.44 -24.78
C GLY A 335 21.31 -2.49 -24.62
N SER A 336 21.80 -1.92 -23.52
CA SER A 336 23.01 -2.36 -22.87
C SER A 336 22.94 -1.97 -21.39
N VAL A 337 23.04 -2.96 -20.51
CA VAL A 337 23.15 -2.76 -19.06
C VAL A 337 24.63 -2.59 -18.75
N PRO A 338 25.11 -1.49 -18.13
CA PRO A 338 26.41 -1.51 -17.50
C PRO A 338 26.24 -2.17 -16.12
N LEU A 339 26.76 -3.40 -16.00
CA LEU A 339 27.10 -3.97 -14.70
C LEU A 339 28.15 -3.08 -14.04
N ALA A 340 27.85 -2.55 -12.85
CA ALA A 340 28.87 -2.03 -11.95
C ALA A 340 29.58 -3.21 -11.28
N ALA A 341 30.66 -3.69 -11.90
CA ALA A 341 31.77 -4.34 -11.20
C ALA A 341 32.62 -3.21 -10.58
N GLY A 342 33.16 -3.29 -9.37
CA GLY A 342 33.68 -4.44 -8.64
C GLY A 342 34.98 -3.93 -8.00
N GLY A 343 35.14 -4.15 -6.70
CA GLY A 343 36.17 -3.55 -5.87
C GLY A 343 37.59 -3.82 -6.34
N THR A 344 38.45 -2.86 -6.04
CA THR A 344 39.90 -2.97 -6.09
C THR A 344 40.38 -3.99 -5.05
N GLU A 345 40.94 -5.12 -5.50
CA GLU A 345 41.87 -5.91 -4.70
C GLU A 345 43.17 -6.11 -5.49
N THR A 346 44.25 -5.74 -4.82
CA THR A 346 45.64 -5.75 -5.25
C THR A 346 46.18 -7.16 -5.34
N ALA A 347 46.75 -7.51 -6.50
CA ALA A 347 47.47 -8.75 -6.73
C ALA A 347 48.85 -8.73 -6.03
N ALA A 348 49.10 -9.74 -5.20
CA ALA A 348 50.44 -10.19 -4.84
C ALA A 348 50.73 -11.50 -5.57
N THR A 349 51.82 -11.49 -6.31
CA THR A 349 52.38 -12.54 -7.15
C THR A 349 53.08 -13.63 -6.35
N GLU A 350 52.84 -14.90 -6.68
CA GLU A 350 53.84 -15.98 -6.53
C GLU A 350 53.83 -16.90 -7.77
N PRO A 351 54.98 -17.47 -8.18
CA PRO A 351 55.14 -18.19 -9.44
C PRO A 351 54.94 -19.71 -9.33
N LYS A 352 54.67 -20.32 -10.50
CA LYS A 352 54.54 -21.75 -10.74
C LYS A 352 55.84 -22.51 -10.51
N GLU A 353 55.73 -23.73 -9.97
CA GLU A 353 56.61 -24.85 -10.34
C GLU A 353 55.84 -26.18 -10.35
N THR A 354 56.31 -27.06 -11.23
CA THR A 354 55.77 -28.33 -11.70
C THR A 354 56.32 -29.52 -10.89
N ASP A 355 55.53 -30.56 -10.65
CA ASP A 355 55.75 -31.94 -11.14
C ASP A 355 55.13 -33.07 -10.30
N ALA A 356 54.76 -34.11 -11.04
CA ALA A 356 54.41 -35.50 -10.76
C ALA A 356 54.57 -36.11 -9.34
N ALA A 357 53.57 -36.90 -8.93
CA ALA A 357 53.61 -38.37 -8.79
C ALA A 357 52.67 -38.93 -7.69
N THR A 358 52.16 -40.14 -7.98
CA THR A 358 51.16 -41.01 -7.32
C THR A 358 51.44 -41.47 -5.86
N PRO A 359 50.48 -42.17 -5.19
CA PRO A 359 50.23 -42.14 -3.74
C PRO A 359 50.77 -43.35 -2.95
N LYS A 360 50.73 -43.26 -1.61
CA LYS A 360 50.72 -44.36 -0.59
C LYS A 360 50.43 -43.73 0.79
N SER A 361 49.33 -44.06 1.46
CA SER A 361 49.10 -45.14 2.45
C SER A 361 49.75 -44.92 3.84
N GLU A 362 48.95 -45.17 4.88
CA GLU A 362 49.31 -45.32 6.33
C GLU A 362 49.68 -44.00 7.04
N GLY A 363 49.33 -43.69 8.29
CA GLY A 363 48.69 -44.41 9.38
C GLY A 363 48.97 -43.63 10.69
N THR A 364 48.03 -43.65 11.63
CA THR A 364 48.18 -43.49 13.11
C THR A 364 48.72 -42.19 13.76
N ASN A 365 48.01 -41.83 14.85
CA ASN A 365 48.40 -41.06 16.05
C ASN A 365 48.78 -39.58 15.85
N LYS A 366 48.26 -38.61 16.62
CA LYS A 366 47.78 -38.60 18.00
C LYS A 366 46.87 -37.38 18.20
#